data_AF-A0A7V9HA33-F1
#
_entry.id   AF-A0A7V9HA33-F1
#
_cell.length_a   1.000
_cell.length_b   1.000
_cell.length_c   1.000
_cell.angle_alpha   90.00
_cell.angle_beta   90.00
_cell.angle_gamma   90.00
#
_symmetry.space_group_name_H-M   'P 1'
#
loop_
_entity.id
_entity.type
_entity.pdbx_description
1 polymer ?
#
loop_
_entity_poly.entity_id
_entity_poly.type
_entity_poly.pdbx_seq_one_letter_code
_entity_poly.pdbx_strand_id
1 'polypeptide(L)'
;MTDQSLAVLLLPRPLESFILRDQAKDLLSAPGTVALDPARVPYGAIGRLPASLSFELARRQARRLLRRLPGTPAAVVIFHPFQVPLAFGMLDRLPGAELWYGRWDRYEVAHDADARLRVRLLRWHELAAERSALTFVASEALGALEREA
;
A
#
# COMPACT_ATOMS: atom_id res chain seq x y z
N MET A 1 -16.78 24.74 1.66
CA MET A 1 -16.31 23.53 2.37
C MET A 1 -14.96 23.21 1.80
N THR A 2 -13.89 23.35 2.58
CA THR A 2 -12.55 22.94 2.16
C THR A 2 -12.58 21.44 1.92
N ASP A 3 -12.29 21.03 0.70
CA ASP A 3 -12.13 19.62 0.35
C ASP A 3 -10.99 19.06 1.22
N GLN A 4 -11.33 18.19 2.18
CA GLN A 4 -10.37 17.74 3.18
C GLN A 4 -9.41 16.76 2.51
N SER A 5 -8.14 17.14 2.41
CA SER A 5 -7.08 16.26 1.91
C SER A 5 -6.94 15.04 2.82
N LEU A 6 -6.99 13.85 2.23
CA LEU A 6 -6.90 12.59 2.98
C LEU A 6 -5.57 11.86 2.78
N ALA A 7 -5.06 11.26 3.84
CA ALA A 7 -4.10 10.17 3.79
C ALA A 7 -4.87 8.84 3.91
N VAL A 8 -4.85 8.04 2.84
CA VAL A 8 -5.62 6.78 2.78
C VAL A 8 -4.71 5.59 3.03
N LEU A 9 -4.88 4.92 4.17
CA LEU A 9 -4.15 3.71 4.51
C LEU A 9 -4.83 2.49 3.90
N LEU A 10 -4.14 1.83 2.98
CA LEU A 10 -4.55 0.51 2.52
C LEU A 10 -4.05 -0.50 3.55
N LEU A 11 -4.95 -1.08 4.35
CA LEU A 11 -4.54 -2.10 5.31
C LEU A 11 -4.41 -3.46 4.60
N PRO A 12 -3.28 -4.19 4.76
CA PRO A 12 -3.09 -5.49 4.13
C PRO A 12 -3.91 -6.60 4.81
N ARG A 13 -4.30 -6.40 6.07
CA ARG A 13 -5.14 -7.27 6.93
C ARG A 13 -5.99 -6.38 7.85
N PRO A 14 -7.04 -6.91 8.52
CA PRO A 14 -7.77 -6.12 9.52
C PRO A 14 -6.82 -5.54 10.56
N LEU A 15 -7.08 -4.31 11.00
CA LEU A 15 -6.17 -3.52 11.87
C LEU A 15 -5.77 -4.29 13.14
N GLU A 16 -6.70 -5.06 13.70
CA GLU A 16 -6.52 -5.87 14.91
C GLU A 16 -5.48 -6.96 14.73
N SER A 17 -5.33 -7.45 13.51
CA SER A 17 -4.42 -8.54 13.12
C SER A 17 -3.19 -8.07 12.35
N PHE A 18 -3.06 -6.76 12.15
CA PHE A 18 -1.95 -6.19 11.40
C PHE A 18 -0.71 -6.12 12.29
N ILE A 19 0.42 -6.60 11.79
CA ILE A 19 1.68 -6.62 12.56
C ILE A 19 2.19 -5.23 12.92
N LEU A 20 1.90 -4.21 12.09
CA LEU A 20 2.17 -2.81 12.41
C LEU A 20 0.94 -2.08 12.96
N ARG A 21 0.11 -2.78 13.74
CA ARG A 21 -1.11 -2.20 14.30
C ARG A 21 -0.84 -0.89 15.03
N ASP A 22 0.24 -0.81 15.81
CA ASP A 22 0.51 0.36 16.61
C ASP A 22 0.96 1.56 15.75
N GLN A 23 1.79 1.34 14.73
CA GLN A 23 2.17 2.37 13.76
C GLN A 23 0.97 2.81 12.90
N ALA A 24 0.12 1.86 12.49
CA ALA A 24 -1.10 2.18 11.74
C ALA A 24 -2.09 2.99 12.59
N LYS A 25 -2.22 2.69 13.89
CA LYS A 25 -3.01 3.47 14.83
C LYS A 25 -2.46 4.87 15.05
N ASP A 26 -1.14 4.99 15.16
CA ASP A 26 -0.47 6.29 15.29
C ASP A 26 -0.78 7.19 14.09
N LEU A 27 -0.62 6.66 12.87
CA LEU A 27 -1.02 7.34 11.63
C LEU A 27 -2.52 7.71 11.63
N LEU A 28 -3.39 6.79 12.06
CA LEU A 28 -4.84 7.01 12.13
C LEU A 28 -5.27 8.04 13.17
N SER A 29 -4.41 8.36 14.14
CA SER A 29 -4.68 9.43 15.11
C SER A 29 -4.55 10.83 14.50
N ALA A 30 -3.85 10.96 13.37
CA ALA A 30 -3.66 12.23 12.68
C ALA A 30 -4.96 12.68 11.96
N PRO A 31 -5.31 13.97 11.99
CA PRO A 31 -6.45 14.49 11.25
C PRO A 31 -6.32 14.24 9.75
N GLY A 32 -7.42 13.82 9.10
CA GLY A 32 -7.44 13.55 7.66
C GLY A 32 -6.89 12.17 7.27
N THR A 33 -6.55 11.31 8.24
CA THR A 33 -6.17 9.93 7.95
C THR A 33 -7.39 9.00 7.98
N VAL A 34 -7.53 8.17 6.95
CA VAL A 34 -8.58 7.14 6.88
C VAL A 34 -7.98 5.80 6.51
N ALA A 35 -8.49 4.71 7.10
CA ALA A 35 -8.12 3.35 6.72
C ALA A 35 -9.18 2.74 5.80
N LEU A 36 -8.71 2.01 4.80
CA LEU A 36 -9.52 1.07 4.04
C LEU A 36 -9.17 -0.34 4.49
N ASP A 37 -10.19 -1.04 4.97
CA ASP A 37 -10.12 -2.45 5.29
C ASP A 37 -9.62 -3.27 4.08
N PRO A 38 -8.92 -4.38 4.33
CA PRO A 38 -8.47 -5.26 3.25
C PRO A 38 -9.64 -5.72 2.40
N ALA A 39 -9.36 -5.91 1.11
CA ALA A 39 -10.33 -6.53 0.21
C ALA A 39 -10.72 -7.92 0.74
N ARG A 40 -11.98 -8.32 0.53
CA ARG A 40 -12.47 -9.67 0.88
C ARG A 40 -11.63 -10.78 0.25
N VAL A 41 -11.03 -10.49 -0.90
CA VAL A 41 -10.02 -11.35 -1.52
C VAL A 41 -8.65 -10.89 -1.03
N PRO A 42 -7.86 -11.76 -0.37
CA PRO A 42 -6.54 -11.40 0.10
C PRO A 42 -5.66 -10.88 -1.04
N TYR A 43 -4.86 -9.84 -0.79
CA TYR A 43 -3.99 -9.24 -1.80
C TYR A 43 -3.03 -10.26 -2.43
N GLY A 44 -2.60 -11.28 -1.68
CA GLY A 44 -1.77 -12.37 -2.21
C GLY A 44 -2.50 -13.29 -3.21
N ALA A 45 -3.83 -13.42 -3.14
CA ALA A 45 -4.59 -14.14 -4.16
C ALA A 45 -4.65 -13.34 -5.48
N ILE A 46 -4.82 -12.02 -5.40
CA ILE A 46 -4.76 -11.11 -6.55
C ILE A 46 -3.34 -11.05 -7.14
N GLY A 47 -2.32 -11.11 -6.28
CA GLY A 47 -0.91 -11.10 -6.66
C GLY A 47 -0.48 -12.31 -7.50
N ARG A 48 -1.23 -13.42 -7.44
CA ARG A 48 -0.98 -14.64 -8.23
C ARG A 48 -1.57 -14.58 -9.64
N LEU A 49 -2.50 -13.66 -9.92
CA LEU A 49 -3.06 -13.47 -11.26
C LEU A 49 -2.01 -12.90 -12.23
N PRO A 50 -2.17 -13.04 -13.56
CA PRO A 50 -1.35 -12.32 -14.54
C PRO A 50 -1.39 -10.81 -14.27
N ALA A 51 -0.24 -10.13 -14.43
CA ALA A 51 -0.10 -8.73 -14.04
C ALA A 51 -1.14 -7.81 -14.70
N SER A 52 -1.40 -7.96 -15.99
CA SER A 52 -2.43 -7.19 -16.72
C SER A 52 -3.82 -7.32 -16.08
N LEU A 53 -4.19 -8.53 -15.65
CA LEU A 53 -5.45 -8.79 -14.98
C LEU A 53 -5.48 -8.19 -13.57
N SER A 54 -4.39 -8.33 -12.80
CA SER A 54 -4.28 -7.72 -11.46
C SER A 54 -4.49 -6.21 -11.51
N PHE A 55 -3.85 -5.51 -12.45
CA PHE A 55 -3.97 -4.05 -12.60
C PHE A 55 -5.36 -3.63 -13.11
N GLU A 56 -5.98 -4.37 -14.04
CA GLU A 56 -7.33 -4.06 -14.53
C GLU A 56 -8.39 -4.19 -13.42
N LEU A 57 -8.33 -5.29 -12.64
CA LEU A 57 -9.21 -5.48 -11.49
C LEU A 57 -9.01 -4.39 -10.44
N ALA A 58 -7.75 -4.07 -10.15
CA ALA A 58 -7.38 -3.05 -9.19
C ALA A 58 -7.87 -1.65 -9.59
N ARG A 59 -7.80 -1.27 -10.87
CA ARG A 59 -8.37 -0.01 -11.39
C ARG A 59 -9.88 0.11 -11.18
N ARG A 60 -10.61 -1.00 -11.38
CA ARG A 60 -12.07 -1.03 -11.14
C ARG A 60 -12.37 -0.92 -9.65
N GLN A 61 -11.61 -1.62 -8.82
CA GLN A 61 -11.73 -1.54 -7.36
C GLN A 61 -11.43 -0.14 -6.84
N ALA A 62 -10.32 0.48 -7.28
CA ALA A 62 -9.94 1.83 -6.94
C ALA A 62 -11.06 2.84 -7.21
N ARG A 63 -11.67 2.78 -8.41
CA ARG A 63 -12.81 3.65 -8.77
C ARG A 63 -13.97 3.52 -7.76
N ARG A 64 -14.28 2.31 -7.31
CA ARG A 64 -15.37 2.07 -6.35
C ARG A 64 -15.02 2.60 -4.96
N LEU A 65 -13.78 2.41 -4.52
CA LEU A 65 -13.31 2.87 -3.21
C LEU A 65 -13.25 4.39 -3.13
N LEU A 66 -12.65 5.04 -4.13
CA LEU A 66 -12.52 6.50 -4.17
C LEU A 66 -13.85 7.23 -4.04
N ARG A 67 -14.92 6.70 -4.67
CA ARG A 67 -16.28 7.27 -4.59
C ARG A 67 -16.91 7.21 -3.19
N ARG A 68 -16.36 6.41 -2.29
CA ARG A 68 -16.87 6.20 -0.92
C ARG A 68 -16.07 6.95 0.13
N LEU A 69 -14.97 7.60 -0.28
CA LEU A 69 -14.14 8.36 0.65
C LEU A 69 -14.82 9.69 1.01
N PRO A 70 -14.64 10.17 2.24
CA PRO A 70 -15.27 11.41 2.72
C PRO A 70 -14.59 12.69 2.21
N GLY A 71 -13.55 12.58 1.39
CA GLY A 71 -12.75 13.69 0.87
C GLY A 71 -11.79 13.23 -0.21
N THR A 72 -10.97 14.15 -0.71
CA THR A 72 -10.01 13.88 -1.79
C THR A 72 -8.68 13.36 -1.25
N PRO A 73 -8.23 12.16 -1.63
CA PRO A 73 -6.91 11.67 -1.22
C PRO A 73 -5.78 12.53 -1.77
N ALA A 74 -4.90 12.98 -0.88
CA ALA A 74 -3.61 13.58 -1.20
C ALA A 74 -2.47 12.57 -1.05
N ALA A 75 -2.66 11.49 -0.28
CA ALA A 75 -1.70 10.40 -0.16
C ALA A 75 -2.41 9.05 -0.11
N VAL A 76 -1.78 8.03 -0.70
CA VAL A 76 -2.14 6.62 -0.57
C VAL A 76 -0.99 5.90 0.11
N VAL A 77 -1.26 5.33 1.29
CA VAL A 77 -0.28 4.65 2.13
C VAL A 77 -0.41 3.14 1.95
N ILE A 78 0.69 2.47 1.63
CA ILE A 78 0.77 1.01 1.54
C ILE A 78 1.84 0.46 2.48
N PHE A 79 1.68 -0.80 2.88
CA PHE A 79 2.58 -1.50 3.79
C PHE A 79 3.11 -2.82 3.20
N HIS A 80 2.70 -3.17 1.98
CA HIS A 80 3.06 -4.43 1.34
C HIS A 80 3.06 -4.32 -0.20
N PRO A 81 4.04 -4.92 -0.92
CA PRO A 81 4.12 -4.85 -2.38
C PRO A 81 2.87 -5.33 -3.14
N PHE A 82 2.14 -6.32 -2.60
CA PHE A 82 0.86 -6.76 -3.19
C PHE A 82 -0.23 -5.67 -3.28
N GLN A 83 -0.04 -4.54 -2.62
CA GLN A 83 -0.98 -3.42 -2.67
C GLN A 83 -0.69 -2.47 -3.84
N VAL A 84 0.45 -2.61 -4.52
CA VAL A 84 0.88 -1.76 -5.64
C VAL A 84 -0.17 -1.66 -6.75
N PRO A 85 -0.79 -2.74 -7.26
CA PRO A 85 -1.80 -2.62 -8.28
C PRO A 85 -2.98 -1.74 -7.85
N LEU A 86 -3.43 -1.85 -6.59
CA LEU A 86 -4.53 -1.05 -6.06
C LEU A 86 -4.12 0.40 -5.85
N ALA A 87 -2.96 0.63 -5.24
CA ALA A 87 -2.43 1.97 -5.05
C ALA A 87 -2.30 2.71 -6.39
N PHE A 88 -1.73 2.07 -7.41
CA PHE A 88 -1.56 2.71 -8.73
C PHE A 88 -2.90 2.89 -9.43
N GLY A 89 -3.84 1.94 -9.28
CA GLY A 89 -5.20 2.12 -9.78
C GLY A 89 -5.93 3.32 -9.16
N MET A 90 -5.57 3.71 -7.93
CA MET A 90 -6.04 4.93 -7.25
C MET A 90 -5.29 6.16 -7.75
N LEU A 91 -3.95 6.13 -7.78
CA LEU A 91 -3.11 7.26 -8.19
C LEU A 91 -3.33 7.67 -9.65
N ASP A 92 -3.60 6.71 -10.56
CA ASP A 92 -4.02 6.96 -11.95
C ASP A 92 -5.25 7.90 -12.05
N ARG A 93 -5.98 8.10 -10.95
CA ARG A 93 -7.22 8.90 -10.86
C ARG A 93 -7.10 10.13 -9.97
N LEU A 94 -5.96 10.32 -9.32
CA LEU A 94 -5.75 11.34 -8.31
C LEU A 94 -4.54 12.18 -8.72
N PRO A 95 -4.70 13.13 -9.66
CA PRO A 95 -3.60 14.00 -10.06
C PRO A 95 -3.03 14.74 -8.84
N GLY A 96 -1.72 14.59 -8.61
CA GLY A 96 -1.04 15.23 -7.49
C GLY A 96 -1.09 14.47 -6.16
N ALA A 97 -1.75 13.31 -6.09
CA ALA A 97 -1.66 12.45 -4.92
C ALA A 97 -0.34 11.68 -4.89
N GLU A 98 0.19 11.48 -3.68
CA GLU A 98 1.45 10.80 -3.43
C GLU A 98 1.25 9.33 -3.06
N LEU A 99 2.26 8.51 -3.36
CA LEU A 99 2.41 7.20 -2.75
C LEU A 99 3.31 7.30 -1.52
N TRP A 100 2.86 6.79 -0.38
CA TRP A 100 3.69 6.59 0.80
C TRP A 100 3.85 5.10 1.07
N TYR A 101 5.09 4.65 1.28
CA TYR A 101 5.41 3.24 1.44
C TYR A 101 6.04 2.95 2.81
N GLY A 102 5.29 2.24 3.65
CA GLY A 102 5.76 1.73 4.93
C GLY A 102 6.50 0.41 4.77
N ARG A 103 7.83 0.45 4.82
CA ARG A 103 8.70 -0.74 4.91
C ARG A 103 8.80 -1.17 6.35
N TRP A 104 8.54 -2.43 6.63
CA TRP A 104 8.63 -2.94 8.00
C TRP A 104 9.33 -4.28 8.12
N ASP A 105 9.60 -4.92 7.00
CA ASP A 105 10.37 -6.15 6.97
C ASP A 105 11.11 -6.30 5.65
N ARG A 106 12.22 -7.06 5.70
CA ARG A 106 12.95 -7.58 4.55
C ARG A 106 12.37 -8.90 4.04
N TYR A 107 11.20 -9.36 4.52
CA TYR A 107 10.49 -10.51 3.93
C TYR A 107 9.89 -10.19 2.54
N GLU A 108 10.73 -9.70 1.64
CA GLU A 108 10.64 -9.93 0.20
C GLU A 108 10.82 -11.44 -0.12
N VAL A 109 11.23 -12.23 0.87
CA VAL A 109 11.33 -13.69 0.83
C VAL A 109 10.17 -14.32 1.60
N ALA A 110 9.01 -14.42 0.95
CA ALA A 110 8.00 -15.39 1.36
C ALA A 110 8.61 -16.80 1.18
N HIS A 111 9.08 -17.41 2.26
CA HIS A 111 9.77 -18.71 2.24
C HIS A 111 8.89 -19.83 1.65
N ASP A 112 7.57 -19.64 1.65
CA ASP A 112 6.52 -20.49 1.09
C ASP A 112 6.04 -20.09 -0.32
N ALA A 113 6.53 -18.98 -0.87
CA ALA A 113 6.15 -18.53 -2.21
C ALA A 113 6.96 -19.21 -3.32
N ASP A 114 6.26 -19.69 -4.34
CA ASP A 114 6.81 -20.12 -5.63
C ASP A 114 7.73 -19.03 -6.22
N ALA A 115 8.83 -19.43 -6.86
CA ALA A 115 9.88 -18.55 -7.40
C ALA A 115 9.32 -17.41 -8.27
N ARG A 116 8.27 -17.70 -9.05
CA ARG A 116 7.59 -16.68 -9.88
C ARG A 116 6.92 -15.58 -9.06
N LEU A 117 6.34 -15.93 -7.92
CA LEU A 117 5.69 -14.98 -7.03
C LEU A 117 6.74 -14.12 -6.30
N ARG A 118 7.90 -14.70 -5.96
CA ARG A 118 9.04 -13.95 -5.38
C ARG A 118 9.57 -12.89 -6.34
N VAL A 119 9.86 -13.26 -7.59
CA VAL A 119 10.31 -12.29 -8.62
C VAL A 119 9.30 -11.17 -8.80
N ARG A 120 8.00 -11.48 -8.73
CA ARG A 120 6.95 -10.46 -8.83
C ARG A 120 6.91 -9.55 -7.61
N LEU A 121 7.01 -10.10 -6.40
CA LEU A 121 7.06 -9.33 -5.16
C LEU A 121 8.24 -8.36 -5.17
N LEU A 122 9.42 -8.82 -5.58
CA LEU A 122 10.62 -7.98 -5.74
C LEU A 122 10.36 -6.82 -6.70
N ARG A 123 9.83 -7.10 -7.90
CA ARG A 123 9.50 -6.04 -8.86
C ARG A 123 8.49 -5.03 -8.34
N TRP A 124 7.48 -5.49 -7.60
CA TRP A 124 6.50 -4.58 -7.01
C TRP A 124 7.06 -3.83 -5.82
N HIS A 125 8.00 -4.42 -5.11
CA HIS A 125 8.72 -3.75 -4.04
C HIS A 125 9.58 -2.61 -4.59
N GLU A 126 10.43 -2.89 -5.58
CA GLU A 126 11.23 -1.90 -6.31
C GLU A 126 10.34 -0.77 -6.86
N LEU A 127 9.26 -1.14 -7.55
CA LEU A 127 8.32 -0.18 -8.12
C LEU A 127 7.63 0.69 -7.06
N ALA A 128 7.33 0.14 -5.88
CA ALA A 128 6.75 0.91 -4.78
C ALA A 128 7.77 1.92 -4.22
N ALA A 129 9.00 1.48 -3.98
CA ALA A 129 10.08 2.32 -3.47
C ALA A 129 10.46 3.44 -4.44
N GLU A 130 10.57 3.14 -5.73
CA GLU A 130 10.87 4.14 -6.78
C GLU A 130 9.77 5.19 -6.94
N ARG A 131 8.50 4.81 -6.72
CA ARG A 131 7.34 5.69 -6.95
C ARG A 131 6.86 6.40 -5.69
N SER A 132 7.33 5.99 -4.51
CA SER A 132 6.93 6.62 -3.26
C SER A 132 7.59 7.99 -3.10
N ALA A 133 6.79 9.00 -2.80
CA ALA A 133 7.27 10.31 -2.36
C ALA A 133 7.82 10.24 -0.92
N LEU A 134 7.31 9.30 -0.13
CA LEU A 134 7.77 9.01 1.22
C LEU A 134 7.92 7.50 1.41
N THR A 135 9.13 7.06 1.73
CA THR A 135 9.39 5.71 2.27
C THR A 135 9.71 5.86 3.75
N PHE A 136 8.96 5.17 4.59
CA PHE A 136 9.20 5.17 6.04
C PHE A 136 9.38 3.74 6.54
N VAL A 137 10.13 3.62 7.62
CA VAL A 137 10.50 2.34 8.22
C VAL A 137 9.89 2.18 9.60
N ALA A 138 9.47 0.96 9.94
CA ALA A 138 8.89 0.68 11.26
C ALA A 138 9.93 0.63 12.40
N SER A 139 11.24 0.65 12.09
CA SER A 139 12.31 0.69 13.09
C SER A 139 13.54 1.47 12.61
N GLU A 140 14.27 2.08 13.55
CA GLU A 140 15.53 2.79 13.25
C GLU A 140 16.59 1.87 12.64
N ALA A 141 16.64 0.60 13.06
CA ALA A 141 17.53 -0.42 12.51
C ALA A 141 17.26 -0.67 11.02
N LEU A 142 15.99 -0.72 10.63
CA LEU A 142 15.62 -0.84 9.21
C LEU A 142 15.95 0.46 8.45
N GLY A 143 15.80 1.62 9.10
CA GLY A 143 16.17 2.91 8.51
C GLY A 143 17.67 3.09 8.27
N ALA A 144 18.51 2.48 9.09
CA ALA A 144 19.96 2.43 8.85
C ALA A 144 20.29 1.59 7.61
N LEU A 145 19.66 0.42 7.49
CA LEU A 145 19.85 -0.49 6.36
C LEU A 145 19.39 0.09 5.01
N GLU A 146 18.37 0.95 5.00
CA GLU A 146 17.89 1.64 3.79
C GLU A 146 18.84 2.73 3.31
N ARG A 147 19.55 3.42 4.21
CA ARG A 147 20.52 4.45 3.82
C ARG A 147 21.79 3.86 3.18
N GLU A 148 22.01 2.56 3.37
CA GLU A 148 23.19 1.83 2.90
C GLU A 148 22.94 1.07 1.58
N ALA A 149 21.68 0.94 1.13
CA ALA A 149 21.28 0.21 -0.08
C ALA A 149 21.11 1.14 -1.29
#